data_AF-A0A536UDN2-F1
#
_entry.id   AF-A0A536UDN2-F1
#
_cell.length_a   1.000
_cell.length_b   1.000
_cell.length_c   1.000
_cell.angle_alpha   90.00
_cell.angle_beta   90.00
_cell.angle_gamma   90.00
#
_symmetry.space_group_name_H-M   'P 1'
#
loop_
_entity.id
_entity.type
_entity.pdbx_description
1 polymer ?
#
loop_
_entity_poly.entity_id
_entity_poly.type
_entity_poly.pdbx_seq_one_letter_code
_entity_poly.pdbx_strand_id
1 'polypeptide(L)'
;MFGAELERVWGEQRFIRFYAASVLSAAAAQLLVTWLAGSFYPTVGASGGLFGLLLAFGMMFPNRTIMPLFPPIPMKAKTFVAVYGALELFLGVTGTQEGVAHFAHLGGMLGGYLMIRYWRGQPPFRRRR
;
A
#
# COMPACT_ATOMS: atom_id res chain seq x y z
N MET A 1 -13.08 4.62 5.55
CA MET A 1 -13.82 3.56 4.82
C MET A 1 -13.04 2.26 4.73
N PHE A 2 -11.88 2.21 4.06
CA PHE A 2 -11.15 0.94 3.86
C PHE A 2 -10.60 0.32 5.15
N GLY A 3 -9.96 1.12 6.01
CA GLY A 3 -9.36 0.63 7.25
C GLY A 3 -10.38 0.00 8.21
N ALA A 4 -11.49 0.70 8.47
CA ALA A 4 -12.55 0.20 9.36
C ALA A 4 -13.15 -1.13 8.89
N GLU A 5 -13.33 -1.33 7.57
CA GLU A 5 -13.81 -2.61 7.04
C GLU A 5 -12.80 -3.73 7.22
N LEU A 6 -11.51 -3.45 7.04
CA LEU A 6 -10.44 -4.43 7.25
C LEU A 6 -10.28 -4.77 8.73
N GLU A 7 -10.36 -3.78 9.62
CA GLU A 7 -10.33 -3.97 11.06
C GLU A 7 -11.50 -4.84 11.54
N ARG A 8 -12.72 -4.61 11.03
CA ARG A 8 -13.88 -5.47 11.33
C ARG A 8 -13.67 -6.93 10.93
N VAL A 9 -12.99 -7.18 9.80
CA VAL A 9 -12.74 -8.54 9.30
C VAL A 9 -11.58 -9.22 10.02
N TRP A 10 -10.53 -8.49 10.40
CA TRP A 10 -9.32 -9.07 10.96
C TRP A 10 -9.19 -8.96 12.47
N GLY A 11 -9.94 -8.06 13.10
CA GLY A 11 -9.73 -7.61 14.47
C GLY A 11 -8.58 -6.60 14.59
N GLU A 12 -8.63 -5.82 15.67
CA GLU A 12 -7.69 -4.73 15.99
C GLU A 12 -6.22 -5.19 15.93
N GLN A 13 -5.90 -6.31 16.57
CA GLN A 13 -4.51 -6.77 16.69
C GLN A 13 -3.85 -7.09 15.35
N ARG A 14 -4.60 -7.72 14.44
CA ARG A 14 -4.10 -8.01 13.09
C ARG A 14 -4.03 -6.73 12.26
N PHE A 15 -5.02 -5.85 12.41
CA PHE A 15 -5.03 -4.56 11.75
C PHE A 15 -3.80 -3.72 12.10
N ILE A 16 -3.47 -3.57 13.40
CA ILE A 16 -2.30 -2.80 13.85
C ILE A 16 -1.01 -3.40 13.32
N ARG A 17 -0.84 -4.74 13.39
CA ARG A 17 0.36 -5.41 12.85
C ARG A 17 0.51 -5.20 11.35
N PHE A 18 -0.60 -5.25 10.62
CA PHE A 18 -0.61 -5.00 9.18
C PHE A 18 -0.23 -3.55 8.84
N TYR A 19 -0.84 -2.60 9.55
CA TYR A 19 -0.59 -1.18 9.36
C TYR A 19 0.88 -0.84 9.68
N ALA A 20 1.40 -1.34 10.81
CA ALA A 20 2.79 -1.18 11.19
C ALA A 20 3.76 -1.77 10.14
N ALA A 21 3.50 -3.00 9.67
CA ALA A 21 4.31 -3.62 8.62
C ALA A 21 4.30 -2.80 7.32
N SER A 22 3.15 -2.23 6.96
CA SER A 22 3.02 -1.36 5.79
C SER A 22 3.82 -0.06 5.96
N VAL A 23 3.73 0.60 7.12
CA VAL A 23 4.49 1.84 7.41
C VAL A 23 6.01 1.59 7.43
N LEU A 24 6.47 0.49 8.05
CA LEU A 24 7.89 0.14 8.10
C LEU A 24 8.43 -0.17 6.71
N SER A 25 7.67 -0.90 5.89
CA SER A 25 8.02 -1.20 4.50
C SER A 25 8.04 0.06 3.64
N ALA A 26 7.08 0.98 3.84
CA ALA A 26 7.06 2.28 3.18
C ALA A 26 8.32 3.11 3.50
N ALA A 27 8.67 3.21 4.78
CA ALA A 27 9.88 3.92 5.20
C ALA A 27 11.14 3.29 4.61
N ALA A 28 11.28 1.96 4.68
CA ALA A 28 12.42 1.25 4.13
C ALA A 28 12.56 1.46 2.61
N ALA A 29 11.45 1.36 1.86
CA ALA A 29 11.45 1.56 0.41
C ALA A 29 11.85 2.98 0.02
N GLN A 30 11.26 3.99 0.66
CA GLN A 30 11.58 5.39 0.36
C GLN A 30 13.04 5.70 0.68
N LEU A 31 13.52 5.31 1.87
CA LEU A 31 14.90 5.56 2.28
C LEU A 31 15.91 4.89 1.34
N LEU A 32 15.63 3.66 0.91
CA LEU A 32 16.46 2.94 -0.05
C LEU A 32 16.52 3.69 -1.38
N VAL A 33 15.36 4.11 -1.92
CA VAL A 33 15.31 4.81 -3.20
C VAL A 33 16.03 6.17 -3.13
N THR A 34 15.78 6.95 -2.08
CA THR A 34 16.45 8.25 -1.91
C THR A 34 17.96 8.09 -1.78
N TRP A 35 18.41 7.07 -1.04
CA TRP A 35 19.82 6.73 -0.89
C TRP A 35 20.46 6.34 -2.23
N LEU A 36 19.81 5.45 -3.00
CA LEU A 36 20.28 5.05 -4.34
C LEU A 36 20.31 6.21 -5.34
N ALA A 37 19.36 7.15 -5.22
CA ALA A 37 19.30 8.34 -6.06
C ALA A 37 20.29 9.44 -5.64
N GLY A 38 21.03 9.27 -4.53
CA GLY A 38 21.93 10.30 -4.01
C GLY A 38 21.20 11.55 -3.51
N SER A 39 19.92 11.42 -3.18
CA SER A 39 19.05 12.52 -2.76
C SER A 39 18.64 12.36 -1.30
N PHE A 40 18.56 13.46 -0.55
CA PHE A 40 18.10 13.44 0.83
C PHE A 40 16.90 14.37 0.98
N TYR A 41 15.72 13.76 0.90
CA TYR A 41 14.45 14.46 1.10
C TYR A 41 13.79 13.99 2.41
N PRO A 42 13.53 14.90 3.36
CA PRO A 42 12.77 14.57 4.56
C PRO A 42 11.42 13.98 4.16
N THR A 43 11.17 12.73 4.57
CA THR A 43 9.89 12.07 4.32
C THR A 43 9.15 11.90 5.64
N VAL A 44 7.95 12.46 5.72
CA VAL A 44 7.05 12.32 6.87
C VAL A 44 5.66 12.00 6.34
N GLY A 45 5.03 10.95 6.86
CA GLY A 45 3.65 10.64 6.48
C GLY A 45 3.18 9.25 6.88
N ALA A 46 1.90 9.19 7.25
CA ALA A 46 1.17 7.95 7.48
C ALA A 46 0.66 7.28 6.18
N SER A 47 0.76 7.99 5.04
CA SER A 47 0.14 7.61 3.78
C SER A 47 0.63 6.28 3.22
N GLY A 48 1.89 5.91 3.43
CA GLY A 48 2.39 4.57 3.07
C GLY A 48 1.57 3.43 3.71
N GLY A 49 1.20 3.59 4.98
CA GLY A 49 0.30 2.65 5.66
C GLY A 49 -1.11 2.63 5.04
N LEU A 50 -1.63 3.79 4.65
CA LEU A 50 -2.93 3.89 3.97
C LEU A 50 -2.93 3.19 2.61
N PHE A 51 -1.83 3.27 1.85
CA PHE A 51 -1.66 2.55 0.60
C PHE A 51 -1.55 1.02 0.82
N GLY A 52 -0.92 0.58 1.91
CA GLY A 52 -1.01 -0.80 2.37
C GLY A 52 -2.45 -1.25 2.63
N LEU A 53 -3.24 -0.43 3.33
CA LEU A 53 -4.67 -0.70 3.58
C LEU A 53 -5.50 -0.69 2.29
N LEU A 54 -5.20 0.20 1.35
CA LEU A 54 -5.84 0.27 0.05
C LEU A 54 -5.62 -1.05 -0.72
N LEU A 55 -4.36 -1.51 -0.78
CA LEU A 55 -4.03 -2.80 -1.38
C LEU A 55 -4.80 -3.94 -0.71
N ALA A 56 -4.76 -4.02 0.63
CA ALA A 56 -5.48 -5.03 1.38
C ALA A 56 -6.97 -5.04 1.04
N PHE A 57 -7.60 -3.87 0.95
CA PHE A 57 -8.99 -3.75 0.56
C PHE A 57 -9.24 -4.29 -0.85
N GLY A 58 -8.37 -3.94 -1.81
CA GLY A 58 -8.43 -4.47 -3.18
C GLY A 58 -8.27 -5.99 -3.27
N MET A 59 -7.46 -6.58 -2.39
CA MET A 59 -7.24 -8.03 -2.33
C MET A 59 -8.38 -8.78 -1.63
N MET A 60 -8.96 -8.19 -0.58
CA MET A 60 -10.01 -8.82 0.23
C MET A 60 -11.41 -8.62 -0.37
N PHE A 61 -11.65 -7.49 -1.03
CA PHE A 61 -12.94 -7.14 -1.62
C PHE A 61 -12.83 -6.75 -3.11
N PRO A 62 -12.24 -7.60 -3.96
CA PRO A 62 -11.82 -7.24 -5.31
C PRO A 62 -12.94 -6.76 -6.24
N ASN A 63 -14.18 -7.20 -5.99
CA ASN A 63 -15.34 -6.87 -6.80
C ASN A 63 -16.23 -5.77 -6.19
N ARG A 64 -15.90 -5.21 -5.01
CA ARG A 64 -16.63 -4.06 -4.48
C ARG A 64 -16.40 -2.84 -5.37
N THR A 65 -17.46 -2.10 -5.66
CA THR A 65 -17.37 -0.86 -6.43
C THR A 65 -16.87 0.27 -5.56
N ILE A 66 -15.83 0.94 -6.02
CA ILE A 66 -15.32 2.20 -5.48
C ILE A 66 -15.73 3.29 -6.46
N MET A 67 -16.26 4.40 -5.94
CA MET A 67 -16.51 5.60 -6.71
C MET A 67 -15.56 6.68 -6.20
N PRO A 68 -14.52 7.03 -6.97
CA PRO A 68 -13.63 8.15 -6.63
C PRO A 68 -14.43 9.44 -6.55
N LEU A 69 -13.95 10.42 -5.78
CA LEU A 69 -14.61 11.72 -5.69
C LEU A 69 -14.52 12.51 -7.00
N PHE A 70 -13.36 12.44 -7.66
CA PHE A 70 -13.12 13.11 -8.93
C PHE A 70 -12.06 12.37 -9.76
N PRO A 71 -12.34 12.01 -11.03
CA PRO A 71 -13.67 11.96 -11.64
C PRO A 71 -14.52 10.83 -11.03
N PRO A 72 -15.85 10.97 -10.90
CA PRO A 72 -16.74 9.97 -10.29
C PRO A 72 -17.02 8.79 -11.22
N ILE A 73 -15.98 8.04 -11.58
CA ILE A 73 -16.08 6.86 -12.44
C ILE A 73 -16.12 5.60 -11.56
N PRO A 74 -17.25 4.90 -11.47
CA PRO A 74 -17.35 3.69 -10.66
C PRO A 74 -16.46 2.59 -11.24
N MET A 75 -15.64 1.97 -10.39
CA MET A 75 -14.77 0.88 -10.80
C MET A 75 -14.57 -0.15 -9.68
N LYS A 76 -14.17 -1.37 -10.05
CA LYS A 76 -13.91 -2.44 -9.07
C LYS A 76 -12.70 -2.07 -8.22
N ALA A 77 -12.72 -2.44 -6.93
CA ALA A 77 -11.63 -2.15 -5.99
C ALA A 77 -10.27 -2.65 -6.49
N LYS A 78 -10.22 -3.86 -7.08
CA LYS A 78 -8.99 -4.39 -7.69
C LYS A 78 -8.45 -3.49 -8.81
N THR A 79 -9.34 -2.93 -9.63
CA THR A 79 -8.99 -2.05 -10.74
C THR A 79 -8.51 -0.71 -10.21
N PHE A 80 -9.23 -0.14 -9.25
CA PHE A 80 -8.85 1.12 -8.60
C PHE A 80 -7.45 1.02 -7.99
N VAL A 81 -7.18 -0.02 -7.21
CA VAL A 81 -5.88 -0.27 -6.57
C VAL A 81 -4.77 -0.47 -7.60
N ALA A 82 -5.02 -1.22 -8.67
CA ALA A 82 -4.03 -1.44 -9.72
C ALA A 82 -3.69 -0.15 -10.48
N VAL A 83 -4.70 0.66 -10.82
CA VAL A 83 -4.52 1.96 -11.48
C VAL A 83 -3.74 2.92 -10.57
N TYR A 84 -4.12 3.02 -9.29
CA TYR A 84 -3.43 3.91 -8.36
C TYR A 84 -1.99 3.46 -8.12
N GLY A 85 -1.74 2.16 -7.96
CA GLY A 85 -0.38 1.64 -7.83
C GLY A 85 0.48 1.87 -9.08
N ALA A 86 -0.09 1.71 -10.27
CA ALA A 86 0.61 2.01 -11.52
C ALA A 86 0.90 3.52 -11.68
N LEU A 87 -0.04 4.37 -11.27
CA LEU A 87 0.13 5.82 -11.28
C LEU A 87 1.24 6.25 -10.32
N GLU A 88 1.26 5.75 -9.09
CA GLU A 88 2.33 6.02 -8.12
C GLU A 88 3.70 5.60 -8.67
N LEU A 89 3.78 4.43 -9.31
CA LEU A 89 5.02 3.98 -9.95
C LEU A 89 5.45 4.91 -11.08
N PHE A 90 4.52 5.31 -11.95
CA PHE A 90 4.81 6.24 -13.03
C PHE A 90 5.30 7.60 -12.50
N LEU A 91 4.60 8.18 -11.51
CA LEU A 91 4.98 9.47 -10.92
C LEU A 91 6.33 9.38 -10.21
N GLY A 92 6.57 8.32 -9.44
CA GLY A 92 7.85 8.07 -8.77
C GLY A 92 9.02 7.92 -9.75
N VAL A 93 8.83 7.18 -10.85
CA VAL A 93 9.89 6.96 -11.86
C VAL A 93 10.15 8.21 -12.70
N THR A 94 9.12 8.98 -13.03
CA THR A 94 9.26 10.22 -13.81
C THR A 94 9.71 11.42 -12.99
N GLY A 95 9.70 11.32 -11.65
CA GLY A 95 9.94 12.47 -10.77
C GLY A 95 8.82 13.51 -10.82
N THR A 96 7.65 13.17 -11.35
CA THR A 96 6.51 14.11 -11.38
C THR A 96 5.92 14.23 -9.97
N GLN A 97 5.58 15.44 -9.54
CA GLN A 97 5.13 15.73 -8.15
C GLN A 97 6.19 15.38 -7.09
N GLU A 98 7.41 15.88 -7.24
CA GLU A 98 8.58 15.64 -6.35
C GLU A 98 8.33 15.84 -4.84
N GLY A 99 7.30 16.60 -4.46
CA GLY A 99 6.89 16.76 -3.05
C GLY A 99 6.17 15.54 -2.45
N VAL A 100 5.90 14.49 -3.23
CA VAL A 100 5.19 13.29 -2.79
C VAL A 100 6.13 12.08 -2.79
N ALA A 101 6.19 11.38 -1.67
CA ALA A 101 6.99 10.17 -1.51
C ALA A 101 6.33 8.94 -2.16
N HIS A 102 6.27 8.93 -3.50
CA HIS A 102 5.62 7.87 -4.29
C HIS A 102 6.16 6.46 -3.99
N PHE A 103 7.47 6.31 -3.77
CA PHE A 103 8.05 5.02 -3.41
C PHE A 103 7.70 4.59 -1.98
N ALA A 104 7.37 5.51 -1.08
CA ALA A 104 6.78 5.18 0.21
C ALA A 104 5.39 4.55 0.04
N HIS A 105 4.55 5.08 -0.85
CA HIS A 105 3.23 4.50 -1.14
C HIS A 105 3.35 3.09 -1.70
N LEU A 106 4.21 2.89 -2.71
CA LEU A 106 4.47 1.58 -3.30
C LEU A 106 5.09 0.60 -2.29
N GLY A 107 6.03 1.07 -1.46
CA GLY A 107 6.63 0.30 -0.38
C GLY A 107 5.59 -0.13 0.66
N GLY A 108 4.62 0.73 0.97
CA GLY A 108 3.50 0.40 1.84
C GLY A 108 2.57 -0.66 1.25
N MET A 109 2.25 -0.56 -0.04
CA MET A 109 1.53 -1.61 -0.76
C MET A 109 2.30 -2.93 -0.71
N LEU A 110 3.60 -2.93 -1.02
CA LEU A 110 4.43 -4.13 -0.99
C LEU A 110 4.46 -4.76 0.41
N GLY A 111 4.63 -3.96 1.46
CA GLY A 111 4.61 -4.44 2.84
C GLY A 111 3.28 -5.10 3.20
N GLY A 112 2.16 -4.46 2.84
CA GLY A 112 0.83 -5.03 3.02
C GLY A 112 0.63 -6.34 2.25
N TYR A 113 1.06 -6.38 0.98
CA TYR A 113 1.02 -7.60 0.17
C TYR A 113 1.77 -8.74 0.85
N LEU A 114 3.02 -8.51 1.23
CA LEU A 114 3.87 -9.50 1.88
C LEU A 114 3.27 -9.98 3.21
N MET A 115 2.69 -9.08 4.01
CA MET A 115 2.03 -9.46 5.26
C MET A 115 0.82 -10.39 5.03
N ILE A 116 0.00 -10.11 4.02
CA ILE A 116 -1.11 -11.01 3.64
C ILE A 116 -0.58 -12.37 3.18
N ARG A 117 0.49 -12.38 2.37
CA ARG A 117 1.13 -13.62 1.91
C ARG A 117 1.70 -14.44 3.07
N TYR A 118 2.34 -13.77 4.03
CA TYR A 118 2.85 -14.36 5.25
C TYR A 118 1.74 -15.03 6.05
N TRP A 119 0.65 -14.32 6.33
CA TRP A 119 -0.50 -14.88 7.05
C TRP A 119 -1.18 -16.04 6.32
N ARG A 120 -1.20 -16.02 4.99
CA ARG A 120 -1.75 -17.12 4.18
C ARG A 120 -0.76 -18.27 3.99
N GLY A 121 0.48 -18.14 4.46
CA GLY A 121 1.56 -19.10 4.23
C GLY A 121 1.82 -19.37 2.75
N GLN A 122 1.68 -18.32 1.94
CA GLN A 122 1.88 -18.35 0.50
C GLN A 122 3.27 -17.77 0.15
N PRO A 123 3.87 -18.16 -0.99
CA PRO A 123 5.18 -17.65 -1.41
C PRO A 123 5.25 -16.11 -1.33
N PRO A 124 6.35 -15.53 -0.82
CA PRO A 124 7.66 -16.16 -0.52
C PRO A 124 7.72 -16.92 0.81
N PHE A 125 6.65 -16.93 1.61
CA PHE A 125 6.62 -17.59 2.91
C PHE A 125 6.10 -19.03 2.78
N ARG A 126 6.73 -19.96 3.48
CA ARG A 126 6.27 -21.37 3.52
C ARG A 126 5.28 -21.53 4.67
N ARG A 127 4.18 -22.28 4.46
CA ARG A 127 3.32 -22.74 5.56
C ARG A 127 4.20 -23.49 6.57
N ARG A 128 4.27 -23.01 7.81
CA ARG A 128 4.76 -23.82 8.93
C ARG A 128 3.77 -24.97 9.09
N ARG A 129 4.23 -26.19 8.80
CA ARG A 129 3.50 -27.42 9.15
C ARG A 129 3.58 -27.62 10.65
#